data_AF-A0ABD1EPL2-F1
#
_entry.id   AF-A0ABD1EPL2-F1
#
_cell.length_a   1.000
_cell.length_b   1.000
_cell.length_c   1.000
_cell.angle_alpha   90.00
_cell.angle_beta   90.00
_cell.angle_gamma   90.00
#
_symmetry.space_group_name_H-M   'P 1'
#
loop_
_entity.id
_entity.type
_entity.pdbx_description
1 polymer ?
#
loop_
_entity_poly.entity_id
_entity_poly.type
_entity_poly.pdbx_seq_one_letter_code
_entity_poly.pdbx_strand_id
1 'polypeptide(L)'
;MNRWRVVERGYKKFIDNKNKTGRGKKFFEYEQEMDEMFSWKKNVNPVILLEASTIDIVEREAEVAVFDANKSNIHVSSVERVFVLQKSREDRKEYYNKRVKIEEEKLFEIKR
;
A
#
# COMPACT_ATOMS: atom_id res chain seq x y z
N MET A 1 18.63 -9.59 6.57
CA MET A 1 18.24 -8.26 7.13
C MET A 1 18.90 -7.19 6.25
N ASN A 2 18.15 -6.25 5.67
CA ASN A 2 18.72 -5.28 4.73
C ASN A 2 19.35 -4.10 5.49
N ARG A 3 20.68 -3.95 5.38
CA ARG A 3 21.48 -2.95 6.10
C ARG A 3 21.05 -1.51 5.76
N TRP A 4 20.75 -1.24 4.49
CA TRP A 4 20.31 0.09 4.03
C TRP A 4 18.99 0.54 4.67
N ARG A 5 17.99 -0.36 4.70
CA ARG A 5 16.67 -0.08 5.31
C ARG A 5 16.74 0.19 6.82
N VAL A 6 17.73 -0.37 7.51
CA VAL A 6 17.94 -0.12 8.95
C VAL A 6 18.45 1.30 9.16
N VAL A 7 19.42 1.73 8.34
CA VAL A 7 19.98 3.09 8.36
C VAL A 7 18.92 4.14 8.03
N GLU A 8 18.12 3.91 6.99
CA GLU A 8 17.01 4.78 6.59
C GLU A 8 15.97 4.97 7.70
N ARG A 9 15.55 3.89 8.37
CA ARG A 9 14.62 3.97 9.50
C ARG A 9 15.22 4.68 10.71
N GLY A 10 16.52 4.51 10.94
CA GLY A 10 17.27 5.21 11.99
C GLY A 10 17.29 6.72 11.75
N TYR A 11 17.60 7.13 10.53
CA TYR A 11 17.62 8.54 10.12
C TYR A 11 16.23 9.21 10.24
N LYS A 12 15.16 8.53 9.81
CA LYS A 12 13.80 9.04 9.98
C LYS A 12 13.42 9.28 11.45
N LYS A 13 13.75 8.32 12.33
CA LYS A 13 13.53 8.46 13.78
C LYS A 13 14.35 9.60 14.39
N PHE A 14 15.55 9.84 13.86
CA PHE A 14 16.41 10.96 14.27
C PHE A 14 15.79 12.31 13.91
N ILE A 15 15.27 12.48 12.68
CA ILE A 15 14.52 13.68 12.27
C ILE A 15 13.25 13.86 13.13
N ASP A 16 12.44 12.81 13.26
CA ASP A 16 11.18 12.87 14.02
C ASP A 16 11.41 13.29 15.48
N ASN A 17 12.56 12.92 16.05
CA ASN A 17 12.94 13.28 17.42
C ASN A 17 13.51 14.70 17.52
N LYS A 18 14.18 15.23 16.49
CA LYS A 18 14.57 16.65 16.42
C LYS A 18 13.36 17.57 16.40
N ASN A 19 12.27 17.13 15.77
CA ASN A 19 11.02 17.89 15.64
C ASN A 19 10.09 17.80 16.87
N LYS A 20 10.41 16.95 17.86
CA LYS A 20 9.64 16.81 19.10
C LYS A 20 10.35 17.49 20.27
N THR A 21 9.55 18.03 21.18
CA THR A 21 9.93 18.93 22.28
C THR A 21 11.03 18.34 23.18
N GLY A 22 12.29 18.61 22.81
CA GLY A 22 13.38 18.99 23.72
C GLY A 22 14.04 17.93 24.61
N ARG A 23 13.56 16.68 24.70
CA ARG A 23 14.17 15.70 25.62
C ARG A 23 14.96 14.62 24.88
N GLY A 24 16.25 14.89 24.66
CA GLY A 24 17.25 13.93 24.18
C GLY A 24 17.52 14.03 22.69
N LYS A 25 18.39 14.96 22.28
CA LYS A 25 18.95 14.96 20.92
C LYS A 25 19.75 13.66 20.76
N LYS A 26 19.31 12.76 19.86
CA LYS A 26 20.07 11.57 19.50
C LYS A 26 21.17 11.96 18.54
N PHE A 27 22.35 11.36 18.67
CA PHE A 27 23.41 11.45 17.66
C PHE A 27 23.14 10.38 16.59
N PHE A 28 23.37 10.72 15.32
CA PHE A 28 23.27 9.77 14.21
C PHE A 28 24.53 9.91 13.35
N GLU A 29 25.28 8.82 13.21
CA GLU A 29 26.63 8.82 12.63
C GLU A 29 26.66 9.31 11.19
N TYR A 30 25.66 8.94 10.39
CA TYR A 30 25.59 9.27 8.96
C TYR A 30 24.65 10.44 8.68
N GLU A 31 24.58 11.41 9.59
CA GLU A 31 23.63 12.52 9.47
C GLU A 31 23.88 13.32 8.20
N GLN A 32 25.14 13.66 7.92
CA GLN A 32 25.50 14.52 6.79
C GLN A 32 25.21 13.82 5.45
N GLU A 33 25.62 12.55 5.31
CA GLU A 33 25.39 11.81 4.06
C GLU A 33 23.91 11.53 3.82
N MET A 34 23.16 11.24 4.88
CA MET A 34 21.72 11.02 4.76
C MET A 34 20.98 12.33 4.53
N ASP A 35 21.39 13.45 5.13
CA ASP A 35 20.78 14.75 4.86
C ASP A 35 21.06 15.18 3.42
N GLU A 36 22.27 15.03 2.89
CA GLU A 36 22.55 15.31 1.47
C GLU A 36 21.67 14.48 0.52
N MET A 37 21.48 13.19 0.79
CA MET A 37 20.67 12.32 -0.06
C MET A 37 19.14 12.49 0.11
N PHE A 38 18.66 12.90 1.29
CA PHE A 38 17.23 12.96 1.61
C PHE A 38 16.66 14.38 1.75
N SER A 39 17.48 15.41 1.99
CA SER A 39 17.08 16.83 2.17
C SER A 39 16.36 17.43 0.96
N TRP A 40 16.53 16.84 -0.23
CA TRP A 40 15.88 17.31 -1.45
C TRP A 40 14.48 16.73 -1.69
N LYS A 41 14.03 15.78 -0.87
CA LYS A 41 12.63 15.31 -0.92
C LYS A 41 11.75 16.18 -0.03
N LYS A 42 11.44 17.39 -0.50
CA LYS A 42 10.06 17.87 -0.29
C LYS A 42 9.17 16.85 -0.98
N ASN A 43 8.03 16.48 -0.40
CA ASN A 43 7.01 15.72 -1.13
C ASN A 43 6.59 16.59 -2.33
N VAL A 44 7.30 16.49 -3.45
CA VAL A 44 6.95 17.14 -4.70
C VAL A 44 5.72 16.40 -5.19
N ASN A 45 4.54 16.96 -4.89
CA ASN A 45 3.32 16.66 -5.60
C ASN A 45 3.35 17.50 -6.88
N PRO A 46 3.70 16.94 -8.05
CA PRO A 46 3.55 17.69 -9.28
C PRO A 46 2.06 18.02 -9.44
N VAL A 47 1.73 19.32 -9.48
CA VAL A 47 0.40 19.79 -9.86
C VAL A 47 0.29 19.52 -11.35
N ILE A 48 -0.50 18.51 -11.73
CA ILE A 48 -0.80 18.23 -13.13
C ILE A 48 -1.77 19.33 -13.57
N LEU A 49 -1.27 20.34 -14.29
CA LEU A 49 -2.10 21.34 -14.94
C LEU A 49 -2.71 20.70 -16.19
N LEU A 50 -3.93 20.19 -16.07
CA LEU A 50 -4.74 19.71 -17.20
C LEU A 50 -5.27 20.93 -17.98
N GLU A 51 -4.42 21.55 -18.79
CA GLU A 51 -4.85 22.54 -19.78
C GLU A 51 -4.78 21.92 -21.18
N ALA A 52 -5.87 21.29 -21.61
CA ALA A 52 -6.39 21.38 -22.97
C ALA A 52 -7.68 20.55 -23.10
N SER A 53 -8.70 21.25 -23.55
CA SER A 53 -10.01 20.84 -24.03
C SER A 53 -10.00 19.69 -25.06
N THR A 54 -11.13 18.97 -25.09
CA THR A 54 -11.64 17.97 -26.05
C THR A 54 -11.18 16.53 -25.88
N ILE A 55 -12.01 15.74 -25.17
CA ILE A 55 -12.04 14.28 -25.27
C ILE A 55 -13.29 13.95 -26.09
N ASP A 56 -13.11 13.53 -27.35
CA ASP A 56 -14.17 12.95 -28.15
C ASP A 56 -14.49 11.56 -27.60
N ILE A 57 -15.65 11.44 -26.96
CA ILE A 57 -16.16 10.18 -26.40
C ILE A 57 -16.71 9.37 -27.58
N VAL A 58 -15.95 8.38 -28.04
CA VAL A 58 -16.47 7.33 -28.93
C VAL A 58 -16.95 6.17 -28.06
N GLU A 59 -18.27 6.03 -27.97
CA GLU A 59 -18.95 4.92 -27.31
C GLU A 59 -18.52 3.58 -27.93
N ARG A 60 -17.84 2.74 -27.15
CA ARG A 60 -17.77 1.30 -27.38
C ARG A 60 -18.04 0.58 -26.07
N GLU A 61 -19.14 -0.13 -26.04
CA GLU A 61 -19.52 -1.08 -25.00
C GLU A 61 -18.48 -2.21 -24.94
N ALA A 62 -17.56 -2.11 -23.98
CA ALA A 62 -16.75 -3.22 -23.49
C ALA A 62 -16.32 -2.85 -22.07
N GLU A 63 -16.95 -3.48 -21.07
CA GLU A 63 -16.62 -3.32 -19.66
C GLU A 63 -15.21 -3.85 -19.38
N VAL A 64 -14.22 -2.96 -19.52
CA VAL A 64 -12.88 -3.13 -18.96
C VAL A 64 -12.74 -2.05 -17.90
N ALA A 65 -12.75 -2.46 -16.64
CA ALA A 65 -12.45 -1.60 -15.51
C ALA A 65 -11.07 -0.96 -15.72
N VAL A 66 -11.05 0.30 -16.15
CA VAL A 66 -9.85 1.13 -16.17
C VAL A 66 -9.50 1.39 -14.72
N PHE A 67 -8.50 0.66 -14.22
CA PHE A 67 -7.87 0.97 -12.94
C PHE A 67 -7.14 2.30 -13.07
N ASP A 68 -7.84 3.36 -12.72
CA ASP A 68 -7.31 4.70 -12.65
C ASP A 68 -6.23 4.74 -11.55
N ALA A 69 -5.01 5.16 -11.92
CA ALA A 69 -3.83 5.17 -11.06
C ALA A 69 -3.85 6.34 -10.04
N ASN A 70 -5.01 6.93 -9.80
CA ASN A 70 -5.24 7.95 -8.80
C ASN A 70 -5.64 7.30 -7.47
N LYS A 71 -4.64 6.82 -6.71
CA LYS A 71 -4.82 6.57 -5.27
C LYS A 71 -5.03 7.90 -4.56
N SER A 72 -6.25 8.43 -4.66
CA SER A 72 -6.78 9.29 -3.62
C SER A 72 -6.64 8.54 -2.30
N ASN A 73 -6.16 9.22 -1.26
CA ASN A 73 -6.25 8.69 0.10
C ASN A 73 -7.73 8.68 0.47
N ILE A 74 -8.46 7.66 -0.02
CA ILE A 74 -9.84 7.41 0.35
C ILE A 74 -9.78 7.09 1.84
N HIS A 75 -10.21 8.05 2.66
CA HIS A 75 -10.44 7.81 4.07
C HIS A 75 -11.68 6.93 4.19
N VAL A 76 -11.51 5.63 3.92
CA VAL A 76 -12.57 4.64 4.04
C VAL A 76 -13.06 4.70 5.48
N SER A 77 -14.37 4.80 5.67
CA SER A 77 -14.93 4.85 7.03
C SER A 77 -14.53 3.57 7.78
N SER A 78 -14.43 3.64 9.10
CA SER A 78 -14.05 2.45 9.89
C SER A 78 -15.02 1.29 9.66
N VAL A 79 -16.28 1.57 9.33
CA VAL A 79 -17.33 0.59 9.07
C VAL A 79 -17.09 -0.14 7.74
N GLU A 80 -16.81 0.60 6.66
CA GLU A 80 -16.54 0.03 5.34
C GLU A 80 -15.29 -0.86 5.36
N ARG A 81 -14.24 -0.46 6.09
CA ARG A 81 -13.04 -1.32 6.26
C ARG A 81 -13.38 -2.64 6.94
N VAL A 82 -14.20 -2.62 7.98
CA VAL A 82 -14.62 -3.83 8.70
C VAL A 82 -15.42 -4.73 7.78
N PHE A 83 -16.34 -4.18 6.98
CA PHE A 83 -17.13 -4.93 6.02
C PHE A 83 -16.27 -5.62 4.95
N VAL A 84 -15.34 -4.89 4.31
CA VAL A 84 -14.45 -5.45 3.29
C VAL A 84 -13.57 -6.56 3.87
N LEU A 85 -13.05 -6.37 5.10
CA LEU A 85 -12.25 -7.38 5.79
C LEU A 85 -13.07 -8.62 6.15
N GLN A 86 -14.33 -8.45 6.55
CA GLN A 86 -15.23 -9.56 6.85
C GLN A 86 -15.55 -10.36 5.59
N LYS A 87 -15.91 -9.70 4.49
CA LYS A 87 -16.13 -10.35 3.20
C LYS A 87 -14.88 -11.12 2.73
N SER A 88 -13.71 -10.50 2.83
CA SER A 88 -12.42 -11.15 2.50
C SER A 88 -12.13 -12.39 3.36
N ARG A 89 -12.58 -12.40 4.62
CA ARG A 89 -12.45 -13.57 5.52
C ARG A 89 -13.40 -14.69 5.12
N GLU A 90 -14.63 -14.34 4.73
CA GLU A 90 -15.65 -15.28 4.27
C GLU A 90 -15.23 -15.94 2.95
N ASP A 91 -14.80 -15.15 1.96
CA ASP A 91 -14.31 -15.63 0.66
C ASP A 91 -13.14 -16.62 0.84
N ARG A 92 -12.21 -16.30 1.75
CA ARG A 92 -11.07 -17.17 2.07
C ARG A 92 -11.53 -18.48 2.70
N LYS A 93 -12.45 -18.44 3.66
CA LYS A 93 -13.00 -19.63 4.31
C LYS A 93 -13.70 -20.54 3.28
N GLU A 94 -14.46 -19.95 2.38
CA GLU A 94 -15.15 -20.67 1.32
C GLU A 94 -14.17 -21.35 0.36
N TYR A 95 -13.12 -20.66 -0.06
CA TYR A 95 -12.06 -21.24 -0.89
C TYR A 95 -11.43 -22.48 -0.26
N TYR A 96 -11.07 -22.40 1.03
CA TYR A 96 -10.49 -23.54 1.74
C TYR A 96 -11.47 -24.70 1.86
N ASN A 97 -12.73 -24.43 2.19
CA ASN A 97 -13.73 -25.49 2.28
C ASN A 97 -13.94 -26.21 0.94
N LYS A 98 -13.99 -25.46 -0.18
CA LYS A 98 -14.08 -26.04 -1.52
C LYS A 98 -12.86 -26.90 -1.84
N ARG A 99 -11.65 -26.42 -1.49
CA ARG A 99 -10.40 -27.17 -1.66
C ARG A 99 -10.38 -28.47 -0.88
N VAL A 100 -10.75 -28.44 0.40
CA VAL A 100 -10.83 -29.63 1.25
C VAL A 100 -11.81 -30.64 0.66
N LYS A 101 -12.99 -30.18 0.23
CA LYS A 101 -13.99 -31.06 -0.40
C LYS A 101 -13.44 -31.78 -1.65
N ILE A 102 -12.74 -31.04 -2.51
CA ILE A 102 -12.09 -31.63 -3.71
C ILE A 102 -11.03 -32.66 -3.31
N GLU A 103 -10.26 -32.41 -2.26
CA GLU A 103 -9.24 -33.33 -1.77
C GLU A 103 -9.86 -34.59 -1.14
N GLU A 104 -10.97 -34.46 -0.43
CA GLU A 104 -11.75 -35.58 0.10
C GLU A 104 -12.34 -36.45 -1.02
N GLU A 105 -12.91 -35.84 -2.06
CA GLU A 105 -13.45 -36.55 -3.23
C GLU A 105 -12.34 -37.35 -3.95
N LYS A 106 -11.16 -36.75 -4.15
CA LYS A 106 -10.00 -37.46 -4.74
C LYS A 106 -9.55 -38.64 -3.89
N LEU A 107 -9.48 -38.48 -2.57
CA LEU A 107 -9.11 -39.56 -1.66
C LEU A 107 -10.14 -40.69 -1.66
N PHE A 108 -11.42 -40.37 -1.83
CA PHE A 108 -12.47 -41.36 -1.97
C PHE A 108 -12.33 -42.17 -3.27
N GLU A 109 -12.05 -41.51 -4.39
CA GLU A 109 -11.79 -42.18 -5.67
C GLU A 109 -10.56 -43.10 -5.63
N ILE A 110 -9.48 -42.68 -4.95
CA ILE A 110 -8.25 -43.49 -4.82
C ILE A 110 -8.45 -44.73 -3.95
N LYS A 111 -9.37 -44.67 -2.98
CA LYS A 111 -9.67 -45.79 -2.06
C LYS A 111 -10.67 -46.80 -2.65
N ARG A 112 -11.26 -46.51 -3.80
CA ARG A 112 -12.18 -47.40 -4.53
C ARG A 112 -11.41 -48.37 -5.41
#